data_AF-A0A7Z9BQK9-F1
#
_entry.id   AF-A0A7Z9BQK9-F1
#
_cell.length_a   1.000
_cell.length_b   1.000
_cell.length_c   1.000
_cell.angle_alpha   90.00
_cell.angle_beta   90.00
_cell.angle_gamma   90.00
#
_symmetry.space_group_name_H-M   'P 1'
#
loop_
_entity.id
_entity.type
_entity.pdbx_description
1 polymer ?
#
loop_
_entity_poly.entity_id
_entity_poly.type
_entity_poly.pdbx_seq_one_letter_code
_entity_poly.pdbx_strand_id
1 'polypeptide(L)' 'MILQVEAKQIYTLEEYLDFEVNSSERHEYINGEIRLMTGGTPNHNQIAGNLYATLNFALKRQPYRV' A
#
# COMPACT_ATOMS: atom_id res chain seq x y z
N MET A 1 -33.86 10.92 -3.72
CA MET A 1 -32.63 10.09 -3.72
C MET A 1 -32.52 9.49 -2.33
N ILE A 2 -32.71 8.18 -2.19
CA ILE A 2 -32.60 7.52 -0.87
C ILE A 2 -31.11 7.33 -0.62
N LEU A 3 -30.55 8.05 0.36
CA LEU A 3 -29.18 7.85 0.82
C LEU A 3 -29.16 6.54 1.60
N GLN A 4 -28.68 5.48 0.95
CA GLN A 4 -28.38 4.23 1.63
C GLN A 4 -27.10 4.48 2.45
N VAL A 5 -27.23 4.50 3.77
CA VAL A 5 -26.06 4.49 4.66
C VAL A 5 -25.52 3.06 4.61
N GLU A 6 -24.58 2.80 3.71
CA GLU A 6 -23.82 1.56 3.74
C GLU A 6 -23.06 1.50 5.06
N ALA A 7 -23.40 0.52 5.90
CA ALA A 7 -22.56 0.17 7.03
C ALA A 7 -21.19 -0.20 6.47
N LYS A 8 -20.17 0.61 6.77
CA LYS A 8 -18.83 0.37 6.27
C LYS A 8 -18.36 -0.97 6.80
N GLN A 9 -18.15 -1.93 5.90
CA GLN A 9 -17.65 -3.23 6.28
C GLN A 9 -16.24 -3.05 6.84
N ILE A 10 -16.05 -3.47 8.09
CA ILE A 10 -14.76 -3.46 8.78
C ILE A 10 -14.19 -4.85 8.65
N TYR A 11 -13.07 -4.98 7.94
CA TYR A 11 -12.34 -6.22 7.74
C TYR A 11 -11.34 -6.42 8.88
N THR A 12 -11.10 -7.67 9.29
CA THR A 12 -9.92 -7.99 10.08
C THR A 12 -8.66 -8.02 9.19
N LEU A 13 -7.49 -8.09 9.82
CA LEU A 13 -6.24 -8.20 9.08
C LEU A 13 -6.16 -9.54 8.32
N GLU A 14 -6.64 -10.63 8.92
CA GLU A 14 -6.67 -11.95 8.28
C GLU A 14 -7.57 -11.95 7.05
N GLU A 15 -8.78 -11.38 7.15
CA GLU A 15 -9.71 -11.27 6.02
C GLU A 15 -9.13 -10.45 4.87
N TYR A 16 -8.42 -9.36 5.19
CA TYR A 16 -7.70 -8.57 4.18
C TYR A 16 -6.59 -9.38 3.50
N LEU A 17 -5.80 -10.14 4.26
CA LEU A 17 -4.71 -10.92 3.68
C LEU A 17 -5.22 -12.04 2.76
N ASP A 18 -6.28 -12.73 3.17
CA ASP A 18 -6.93 -13.76 2.35
C ASP A 18 -7.52 -13.16 1.06
N PHE A 19 -8.12 -11.97 1.16
CA PHE A 19 -8.58 -11.21 0.01
C PHE A 19 -7.42 -10.80 -0.92
N GLU A 20 -6.36 -10.19 -0.38
CA GLU A 20 -5.25 -9.63 -1.17
C GLU A 20 -4.46 -10.71 -1.91
N VAL A 21 -4.29 -11.90 -1.32
CA VAL A 21 -3.60 -13.04 -1.97
C VAL A 21 -4.32 -13.50 -3.25
N ASN A 22 -5.65 -13.38 -3.29
CA ASN A 22 -6.47 -13.81 -4.41
C ASN A 22 -6.81 -12.67 -5.38
N SER A 23 -6.38 -11.44 -5.08
CA SER A 23 -6.68 -10.27 -5.89
C SER A 23 -5.70 -10.10 -7.06
N SER A 24 -6.22 -9.69 -8.23
CA SER A 24 -5.39 -9.29 -9.37
C SER A 24 -4.82 -7.88 -9.24
N GLU A 25 -5.43 -7.05 -8.39
CA GLU A 25 -5.02 -5.69 -8.11
C GLU A 25 -4.51 -5.58 -6.67
N ARG A 26 -3.66 -4.60 -6.40
CA ARG A 26 -3.12 -4.40 -5.05
C ARG A 26 -4.00 -3.47 -4.23
N HIS A 27 -4.16 -3.76 -2.95
CA HIS A 27 -4.93 -2.93 -2.04
C HIS A 27 -4.12 -2.52 -0.80
N GLU A 28 -4.62 -1.52 -0.11
CA GLU A 28 -4.14 -1.03 1.18
C GLU A 28 -5.20 -1.28 2.24
N TYR A 29 -4.76 -1.84 3.37
CA TYR A 29 -5.59 -1.96 4.57
C TYR A 29 -5.39 -0.75 5.48
N ILE A 30 -6.45 0.03 5.69
CA ILE A 30 -6.43 1.24 6.52
C ILE A 30 -7.60 1.19 7.51
N ASN A 31 -7.30 0.91 8.77
CA ASN A 31 -8.26 0.90 9.88
C ASN A 31 -9.51 0.05 9.61
N GLY A 32 -9.33 -1.15 9.05
CA GLY A 32 -10.45 -2.04 8.72
C GLY A 32 -11.01 -1.85 7.32
N GLU A 33 -10.47 -0.93 6.53
CA GLU A 33 -10.91 -0.67 5.16
C GLU A 33 -9.91 -1.20 4.15
N ILE A 34 -10.39 -1.84 3.10
CA ILE A 34 -9.58 -2.26 1.95
C ILE A 34 -9.75 -1.20 0.86
N ARG A 35 -8.66 -0.58 0.41
CA ARG A 35 -8.65 0.48 -0.60
C ARG A 35 -7.77 0.09 -1.77
N LEU A 36 -8.26 0.24 -3.00
CA LEU A 36 -7.44 -0.03 -4.19
C LEU A 36 -6.21 0.88 -4.20
N MET A 37 -5.02 0.29 -4.34
CA MET A 37 -3.79 1.06 -4.49
C MET A 37 -3.79 1.76 -5.85
N THR A 38 -3.41 3.02 -5.86
CA THR A 38 -3.03 3.68 -7.10
C THR A 38 -1.78 3.03 -7.67
N GLY A 39 -1.84 2.60 -8.93
CA GLY A 39 -0.68 2.06 -9.64
C GLY A 39 0.47 3.07 -9.75
N GLY A 40 1.68 2.57 -10.00
CA GLY A 40 2.85 3.41 -10.25
C GLY A 40 2.92 3.88 -11.70
N THR A 41 3.30 5.14 -11.93
CA THR A 41 3.73 5.61 -13.26
C THR A 41 5.25 5.46 -13.40
N PRO A 42 5.79 5.36 -14.62
CA PRO A 42 7.25 5.31 -14.82
C PRO A 42 7.99 6.48 -14.16
N ASN A 43 7.44 7.70 -14.24
CA ASN A 43 8.00 8.89 -13.60
C ASN A 43 7.99 8.78 -12.08
N HIS A 44 6.88 8.32 -11.49
CA HIS A 44 6.79 8.06 -10.05
C HIS A 44 7.84 7.04 -9.61
N ASN A 45 8.00 5.94 -10.37
CA ASN A 45 8.98 4.91 -10.09
C ASN A 45 10.42 5.43 -10.18
N GLN A 46 10.72 6.33 -11.12
CA GLN A 46 12.04 6.95 -11.24
C GLN A 46 12.36 7.85 -10.03
N ILE A 47 11.40 8.66 -9.58
CA ILE A 47 11.56 9.52 -8.40
C ILE A 47 11.78 8.68 -7.14
N ALA A 48 10.93 7.67 -6.92
CA ALA A 48 11.07 6.73 -5.81
C ALA A 48 12.42 5.99 -5.88
N GLY A 49 12.81 5.57 -7.10
CA GLY A 49 14.12 5.04 -7.49
C GLY A 49 15.30 5.81 -6.91
N ASN A 50 15.39 7.06 -7.33
CA ASN A 50 16.47 7.96 -6.95
C ASN A 50 16.50 8.17 -5.44
N LEU A 51 15.33 8.27 -4.79
CA LEU A 51 15.23 8.44 -3.35
C LEU A 51 15.75 7.22 -2.58
N TYR A 52 15.24 6.01 -2.86
CA TYR A 52 15.67 4.83 -2.09
C TYR A 52 17.14 4.48 -2.35
N ALA A 53 17.64 4.70 -3.58
CA ALA A 53 19.06 4.48 -3.89
C ALA A 53 19.94 5.43 -3.09
N THR A 54 19.57 6.72 -3.02
CA THR A 54 20.30 7.71 -2.23
C THR A 54 20.31 7.35 -0.74
N LEU A 55 19.17 6.93 -0.19
CA LEU A 55 19.08 6.48 1.21
C LEU A 55 19.97 5.26 1.46
N ASN A 56 19.95 4.27 0.57
CA ASN A 56 20.78 3.06 0.66
C ASN A 56 22.27 3.40 0.72
N PHE A 57 22.74 4.34 -0.10
CA PHE A 57 24.14 4.75 -0.08
C PHE A 57 24.49 5.60 1.15
N ALA A 58 23.63 6.53 1.54
CA ALA A 58 23.86 7.43 2.67
C ALA A 58 23.92 6.68 4.01
N LEU A 59 23.10 5.64 4.17
CA LEU A 59 23.01 4.83 5.39
C LEU A 59 23.86 3.56 5.34
N LYS A 60 24.72 3.43 4.32
CA LYS A 60 25.62 2.28 4.19
C LYS A 60 26.49 2.15 5.44
N ARG A 61 26.55 0.93 6.00
CA ARG A 61 27.26 0.56 7.25
C ARG A 61 26.65 1.11 8.55
N GLN A 62 25.48 1.73 8.47
CA GLN A 62 24.70 2.04 9.67
C GLN A 62 23.85 0.82 10.07
N PRO A 63 23.45 0.69 11.35
CA PRO A 63 22.61 -0.40 11.83
C PRO A 63 21.13 -0.24 11.43
N TYR A 64 20.88 0.28 10.22
CA TYR A 64 19.54 0.49 9.68
C TYR A 64 19.31 -0.42 8.47
N ARG A 65 18.09 -0.96 8.35
CA ARG A 65 17.65 -1.67 7.15
C ARG A 65 17.05 -0.65 6.19
N VAL A 66 17.66 -0.55 5.01
CA VAL A 66 17.32 0.39 3.93
C VAL A 66 17.27 -0.38 2.63
#